data_AF-A0AAE0IGU4-F1
#
_entry.id   AF-A0AAE0IGU4-F1
#
_cell.length_a   1.000
_cell.length_b   1.000
_cell.length_c   1.000
_cell.angle_alpha   90.00
_cell.angle_beta   90.00
_cell.angle_gamma   90.00
#
_symmetry.space_group_name_H-M   'P 1'
#
loop_
_entity.id
_entity.type
_entity.pdbx_description
1 polymer ?
#
loop_
_entity_poly.entity_id
_entity_poly.type
_entity_poly.pdbx_seq_one_letter_code
_entity_poly.pdbx_strand_id
1 'polypeptide(L)'
;MPVQRSRVGNPDAPAQYNQPGRKGKKAWRKNVDVSQVVEGLDELNKQIIKGGVIAEKKSSELFTLDVVGDSALPKKFSKHVKKGLKCDEIIAQRSAVPVVPMRKRAGDKTTDGVLPVKRQRTQYITHKELTRLKKVADGHHDSTVAVVDATYDVWAEPMPTEEEVEKFNFLPEAKPLKAPDTLRQQPISLAANGKAIPAVPKPKGGHSYNPDFTDYQDRLIEESEKAVEAERKRLEAIEEERIREEARAKSAAEADAAEARAEMSEWEDDSAWEGLESGGEELTTKAKRAQRKTQAQRNKIKRRKEEERKAKHEAAMKKKAAQVEQIKQLAAEVEEKERQRALEKTEMSDGSEDDGNDFEIRRRQLGKYKLPEKDLELVLPDELQDSLRLLKPEGSLLKDRYRNMLIQGKIESRRHIPFHKEAKTTITEKWSYKDFSMD
;
A
#
# COMPACT_ATOMS: atom_id res chain seq x y z
N MET A 1 -28.89 -41.26 6.21
CA MET A 1 -28.31 -42.57 6.54
C MET A 1 -26.79 -42.46 6.41
N PRO A 2 -26.00 -42.56 7.48
CA PRO A 2 -24.55 -42.57 7.34
C PRO A 2 -24.13 -43.91 6.72
N VAL A 3 -23.36 -43.86 5.63
CA VAL A 3 -22.80 -45.05 4.98
C VAL A 3 -21.78 -45.66 5.92
N GLN A 4 -22.12 -46.77 6.57
CA GLN A 4 -21.16 -47.57 7.34
C GLN A 4 -20.13 -48.14 6.37
N ARG A 5 -18.90 -47.64 6.43
CA ARG A 5 -17.75 -48.29 5.77
C ARG A 5 -17.53 -49.64 6.43
N SER A 6 -17.32 -50.68 5.63
CA SER A 6 -16.95 -52.00 6.15
C SER A 6 -15.67 -51.90 6.98
N ARG A 7 -15.61 -52.61 8.11
CA ARG A 7 -14.36 -52.79 8.87
C ARG A 7 -13.40 -53.58 7.99
N VAL A 8 -12.51 -52.87 7.30
CA VAL A 8 -11.36 -53.48 6.64
C VAL A 8 -10.47 -54.01 7.76
N GLY A 9 -10.44 -55.33 7.93
CA GLY A 9 -9.43 -55.98 8.76
C GLY A 9 -8.06 -55.58 8.23
N ASN A 10 -7.10 -55.34 9.12
CA ASN A 10 -5.74 -54.99 8.72
C ASN A 10 -5.25 -56.07 7.72
N PRO A 11 -4.95 -55.73 6.46
CA PRO A 11 -4.51 -56.70 5.46
C PRO A 11 -3.15 -57.31 5.82
N ASP A 12 -2.43 -56.66 6.74
CA ASP A 12 -1.11 -57.07 7.17
C ASP A 12 -1.15 -58.24 8.16
N ALA A 13 -0.31 -59.23 7.88
CA ALA A 13 -0.13 -60.37 8.76
C ALA A 13 0.51 -59.94 10.09
N PRO A 14 0.15 -60.54 11.24
CA PRO A 14 0.74 -60.19 12.53
C PRO A 14 2.25 -60.52 12.55
N ALA A 15 3.09 -59.49 12.61
CA ALA A 15 4.56 -59.60 12.61
C ALA A 15 5.16 -59.41 14.02
N GLN A 16 6.11 -60.27 14.39
CA GLN A 16 6.86 -60.25 15.66
C GLN A 16 8.34 -60.62 15.41
N TYR A 17 9.06 -59.80 14.65
CA TYR A 17 10.43 -60.11 14.20
C TYR A 17 11.47 -60.26 15.32
N ASN A 18 11.24 -59.61 16.48
CA ASN A 18 12.14 -59.65 17.63
C ASN A 18 12.13 -60.99 18.40
N GLN A 19 11.19 -61.89 18.13
CA GLN A 19 11.09 -63.18 18.81
C GLN A 19 12.11 -64.17 18.23
N PRO A 20 12.95 -64.87 19.02
CA PRO A 20 14.00 -65.78 18.52
C PRO A 20 13.47 -67.15 18.06
N GLY A 21 12.29 -67.59 18.52
CA GLY A 21 11.74 -68.90 18.17
C GLY A 21 11.31 -69.01 16.70
N ARG A 22 11.88 -69.95 15.94
CA ARG A 22 11.52 -70.24 14.53
C ARG A 22 10.92 -71.64 14.30
N LYS A 23 10.46 -72.30 15.37
CA LYS A 23 9.96 -73.67 15.30
C LYS A 23 8.50 -73.71 14.81
N GLY A 24 8.29 -74.31 13.64
CA GLY A 24 6.98 -74.57 13.05
C GLY A 24 6.42 -73.43 12.18
N LYS A 25 5.45 -73.78 11.33
CA LYS A 25 4.91 -72.90 10.27
C LYS A 25 4.32 -71.58 10.80
N LYS A 26 3.70 -71.60 11.99
CA LYS A 26 3.09 -70.42 12.61
C LYS A 26 4.15 -69.43 13.11
N ALA A 27 5.21 -69.91 13.73
CA ALA A 27 6.32 -69.06 14.19
C ALA A 27 7.11 -68.51 13.00
N TRP A 28 7.30 -69.31 11.94
CA TRP A 28 8.01 -68.88 10.74
C TRP A 28 7.31 -67.69 10.05
N ARG A 29 5.98 -67.75 9.89
CA ARG A 29 5.17 -66.66 9.31
C ARG A 29 5.18 -65.35 10.10
N LYS A 30 5.44 -65.40 11.42
CA LYS A 30 5.38 -64.24 12.31
C LYS A 30 6.74 -63.62 12.58
N ASN A 31 7.77 -64.45 12.69
CA ASN A 31 9.06 -64.04 13.26
C ASN A 31 10.15 -63.89 12.19
N VAL A 32 9.95 -64.38 10.96
CA VAL A 32 10.91 -64.15 9.87
C VAL A 32 10.42 -62.98 9.02
N ASP A 33 11.30 -62.01 8.86
CA ASP A 33 11.08 -60.89 7.97
C ASP A 33 11.42 -61.30 6.53
N VAL A 34 10.42 -61.26 5.65
CA VAL A 34 10.55 -61.49 4.21
C VAL A 34 10.11 -60.26 3.42
N SER A 35 9.86 -59.12 4.09
CA SER A 35 9.37 -57.88 3.48
C SER A 35 10.24 -57.45 2.31
N GLN A 36 11.56 -57.41 2.48
CA GLN A 36 12.52 -57.04 1.43
C GLN A 36 12.40 -57.92 0.18
N VAL A 37 12.17 -59.22 0.33
CA VAL A 37 12.03 -60.16 -0.80
C VAL A 37 10.69 -59.94 -1.51
N VAL A 38 9.62 -59.72 -0.74
CA VAL A 38 8.28 -59.45 -1.28
C VAL A 38 8.25 -58.11 -2.03
N GLU A 39 8.81 -57.06 -1.43
CA GLU A 39 8.94 -55.74 -2.05
C GLU A 39 9.75 -55.81 -3.34
N GLY A 40 10.89 -56.54 -3.35
CA GLY A 40 11.68 -56.75 -4.56
C GLY A 40 10.92 -57.49 -5.66
N LEU A 41 10.11 -58.50 -5.32
CA LEU A 41 9.26 -59.21 -6.30
C LEU A 41 8.13 -58.32 -6.83
N ASP A 42 7.52 -57.50 -5.98
CA ASP A 42 6.48 -56.54 -6.38
C ASP A 42 7.04 -55.45 -7.28
N GLU A 43 8.25 -54.96 -7.00
CA GLU A 43 8.96 -54.03 -7.87
C GLU A 43 9.29 -54.66 -9.22
N LEU A 44 9.79 -55.89 -9.24
CA LEU A 44 10.05 -56.64 -10.46
C LEU A 44 8.76 -56.82 -11.28
N ASN A 45 7.64 -57.19 -10.64
CA ASN A 45 6.34 -57.30 -11.29
C ASN A 45 5.85 -55.96 -11.86
N LYS A 46 6.01 -54.86 -11.11
CA LYS A 46 5.67 -53.50 -11.59
C LYS A 46 6.53 -53.12 -12.79
N GLN A 47 7.80 -53.48 -12.81
CA GLN A 47 8.69 -53.25 -13.95
C GLN A 47 8.26 -54.08 -15.16
N ILE A 48 7.90 -55.35 -14.98
CA ILE A 48 7.34 -56.19 -16.05
C ILE A 48 6.07 -55.54 -16.65
N ILE A 49 5.13 -55.12 -15.82
CA ILE A 49 3.86 -54.48 -16.28
C ILE A 49 4.13 -53.20 -17.07
N LYS A 50 5.13 -52.40 -16.65
CA LYS A 50 5.50 -51.15 -17.33
C LYS A 50 6.31 -51.35 -18.62
N GLY A 51 6.61 -52.60 -18.98
CA GLY A 51 7.28 -52.94 -20.24
C GLY A 51 8.65 -53.59 -20.09
N GLY A 52 8.97 -54.19 -18.94
CA GLY A 52 10.17 -55.01 -18.72
C GLY A 52 11.20 -54.41 -17.75
N VAL A 53 12.10 -55.26 -17.24
CA VAL A 53 13.14 -54.89 -16.28
C VAL A 53 14.19 -54.00 -16.95
N ILE A 54 14.42 -52.81 -16.39
CA ILE A 54 15.30 -51.79 -16.99
C ILE A 54 16.76 -52.28 -17.03
N ALA A 55 17.19 -53.03 -16.01
CA ALA A 55 18.56 -53.55 -15.91
C ALA A 55 18.93 -54.56 -17.01
N GLU A 56 17.95 -55.26 -17.58
CA GLU A 56 18.17 -56.25 -18.64
C GLU A 56 18.19 -55.64 -20.04
N LYS A 57 17.68 -54.40 -20.18
CA LYS A 57 17.60 -53.71 -21.47
C LYS A 57 18.93 -53.08 -21.83
N LYS A 58 19.31 -53.21 -23.10
CA LYS A 58 20.51 -52.55 -23.63
C LYS A 58 20.29 -51.03 -23.66
N SER A 59 21.35 -50.27 -23.42
CA SER A 59 21.30 -48.80 -23.44
C SER A 59 20.74 -48.22 -24.75
N SER A 60 20.95 -48.92 -25.88
CA SER A 60 20.41 -48.54 -27.20
C SER A 60 18.88 -48.57 -27.29
N GLU A 61 18.21 -49.36 -26.46
CA GLU A 61 16.73 -49.43 -26.42
C GLU A 61 16.15 -48.40 -25.45
N LEU A 62 16.91 -48.02 -24.41
CA LEU A 62 16.51 -47.04 -23.40
C LEU A 62 16.67 -45.60 -23.90
N PHE A 63 17.70 -45.35 -24.69
CA PHE A 63 18.08 -44.02 -25.13
C PHE A 63 18.12 -43.98 -26.66
N THR A 64 17.30 -43.10 -27.23
CA THR A 64 17.37 -42.73 -28.64
C THR A 64 17.60 -41.23 -28.72
N LEU A 65 18.55 -40.80 -29.55
CA LEU A 65 18.79 -39.39 -29.82
C LEU A 65 17.88 -38.96 -30.96
N ASP A 66 16.72 -38.41 -30.61
CA ASP A 66 15.76 -37.89 -31.57
C ASP A 66 16.13 -36.45 -31.95
N VAL A 67 16.84 -36.31 -33.07
CA VAL A 67 17.28 -35.00 -33.62
C VAL A 67 16.18 -34.38 -34.49
N VAL A 68 15.22 -35.17 -34.97
CA VAL A 68 14.20 -34.72 -35.94
C VAL A 68 12.84 -35.26 -35.51
N GLY A 69 12.01 -34.38 -34.93
CA GLY A 69 10.69 -34.75 -34.43
C GLY A 69 9.79 -35.40 -35.50
N ASP A 70 9.11 -36.49 -35.12
CA ASP A 70 8.25 -37.26 -36.02
C ASP A 70 7.05 -36.42 -36.51
N SER A 71 7.10 -36.02 -37.79
CA SER A 71 6.04 -35.25 -38.47
C SER A 71 4.68 -35.96 -38.54
N ALA A 72 4.64 -37.27 -38.24
CA ALA A 72 3.39 -38.04 -38.18
C ALA A 72 2.66 -37.95 -36.83
N LEU A 73 3.29 -37.41 -35.77
CA LEU A 73 2.67 -37.23 -34.45
C LEU A 73 1.34 -36.47 -34.46
N PRO A 74 1.16 -35.34 -35.16
CA PRO A 74 -0.13 -34.65 -35.22
C PRO A 74 -1.24 -35.49 -35.87
N LYS A 75 -0.89 -36.44 -36.75
CA LYS A 75 -1.85 -37.36 -37.36
C LYS A 75 -2.18 -38.52 -36.41
N LYS A 76 -1.17 -39.14 -35.80
CA LYS A 76 -1.32 -40.29 -34.88
C LYS A 76 -2.03 -39.90 -33.57
N PHE A 77 -1.69 -38.73 -33.01
CA PHE A 77 -2.18 -38.25 -31.72
C PHE A 77 -3.00 -36.97 -31.83
N SER A 78 -3.81 -36.85 -32.87
CA SER A 78 -4.60 -35.64 -33.16
C SER A 78 -5.44 -35.14 -31.97
N LYS A 79 -5.96 -36.04 -31.13
CA LYS A 79 -6.72 -35.67 -29.92
C LYS A 79 -5.87 -35.02 -28.83
N HIS A 80 -4.64 -35.50 -28.63
CA HIS A 80 -3.75 -34.99 -27.58
C HIS A 80 -3.07 -33.69 -28.03
N VAL A 81 -2.64 -33.62 -29.30
CA VAL A 81 -2.05 -32.40 -29.87
C VAL A 81 -3.07 -31.25 -29.90
N LYS A 82 -4.35 -31.52 -30.23
CA LYS A 82 -5.42 -30.51 -30.17
C LYS A 82 -5.77 -30.07 -28.75
N LYS A 83 -5.59 -30.95 -27.75
CA LYS A 83 -5.86 -30.63 -26.34
C LYS A 83 -4.74 -29.78 -25.72
N GLY A 84 -3.54 -29.81 -26.31
CA GLY A 84 -2.36 -29.15 -25.76
C GLY A 84 -1.74 -29.92 -24.60
N LEU A 85 -0.61 -29.42 -24.08
CA LEU A 85 0.03 -29.98 -22.89
C LEU A 85 -0.83 -29.74 -21.66
N LYS A 86 -0.82 -30.69 -20.71
CA LYS A 86 -1.60 -30.55 -19.47
C LYS A 86 -1.11 -29.36 -18.62
N CYS A 87 0.16 -29.01 -18.71
CA CYS A 87 0.71 -27.81 -18.07
C CYS A 87 0.08 -26.53 -18.64
N ASP A 88 -0.07 -26.44 -19.97
CA ASP A 88 -0.71 -25.30 -20.62
C ASP A 88 -2.22 -25.25 -20.32
N GLU A 89 -2.88 -26.42 -20.23
CA GLU A 89 -4.28 -26.55 -19.79
C GLU A 89 -4.45 -26.00 -18.36
N ILE A 90 -3.51 -26.30 -17.46
CA ILE A 90 -3.51 -25.80 -16.07
C ILE A 90 -3.24 -24.30 -16.02
N ILE A 91 -2.27 -23.79 -16.79
CA ILE A 91 -1.95 -22.35 -16.86
C ILE A 91 -3.11 -21.55 -17.47
N ALA A 92 -3.84 -22.12 -18.43
CA ALA A 92 -5.02 -21.52 -19.03
C ALA A 92 -6.23 -21.49 -18.08
N GLN A 93 -6.32 -22.41 -17.12
CA GLN A 93 -7.37 -22.43 -16.09
C GLN A 93 -7.10 -21.38 -15.01
N ARG A 94 -7.46 -20.12 -15.28
CA ARG A 94 -7.28 -19.00 -14.35
C ARG A 94 -8.34 -18.93 -13.22
N SER A 95 -9.39 -19.75 -13.26
CA SER A 95 -10.43 -19.83 -12.22
C SER A 95 -11.13 -21.20 -12.19
N ALA A 96 -11.56 -21.64 -10.99
CA ALA A 96 -12.33 -22.88 -10.81
C ALA A 96 -13.74 -22.83 -11.41
N VAL A 97 -14.26 -21.62 -11.65
CA VAL A 97 -15.57 -21.37 -12.29
C VAL A 97 -15.33 -20.88 -13.72
N PRO A 98 -15.95 -21.50 -14.74
CA PRO A 98 -15.84 -21.01 -16.12
C PRO A 98 -16.46 -19.62 -16.23
N VAL A 99 -15.78 -18.72 -16.94
CA VAL A 99 -16.28 -17.36 -17.20
C VAL A 99 -17.59 -17.45 -17.99
N VAL A 100 -18.66 -16.86 -17.44
CA VAL A 100 -19.93 -16.69 -18.16
C VAL A 100 -19.66 -15.81 -19.39
N PRO A 101 -19.93 -16.30 -20.62
CA PRO A 101 -19.62 -15.54 -21.82
C PRO A 101 -20.46 -14.26 -21.88
N MET A 102 -19.81 -13.10 -21.86
CA MET A 102 -20.48 -11.79 -21.90
C MET A 102 -21.14 -11.45 -23.26
N ARG A 103 -20.94 -12.29 -24.29
CA ARG A 103 -21.60 -12.16 -25.61
C ARG A 103 -22.18 -13.50 -26.07
N LYS A 104 -23.43 -13.47 -26.55
CA LYS A 104 -24.07 -14.60 -27.25
C LYS A 104 -23.28 -14.91 -28.52
N ARG A 105 -22.60 -16.06 -28.58
CA ARG A 105 -22.04 -16.58 -29.83
C ARG A 105 -23.14 -17.24 -30.65
N ALA A 106 -23.12 -17.05 -31.96
CA ALA A 106 -24.03 -17.73 -32.88
C ALA A 106 -23.74 -19.25 -32.86
N GLY A 107 -24.48 -20.00 -32.03
CA GLY A 107 -24.27 -21.43 -31.83
C GLY A 107 -24.56 -21.93 -30.42
N ASP A 108 -24.63 -21.03 -29.43
CA ASP A 108 -24.97 -21.40 -28.06
C ASP A 108 -26.49 -21.57 -27.93
N LYS A 109 -26.97 -22.81 -28.09
CA LYS A 109 -28.39 -23.18 -27.94
C LYS A 109 -28.66 -23.60 -26.51
N THR A 110 -28.71 -22.64 -25.61
CA THR A 110 -29.28 -22.82 -24.29
C THR A 110 -30.71 -22.30 -24.29
N THR A 111 -31.63 -23.07 -24.86
CA THR A 111 -33.08 -22.89 -24.68
C THR A 111 -33.75 -24.26 -24.61
N ASP A 112 -34.41 -24.52 -23.48
CA ASP A 112 -35.38 -25.58 -23.19
C ASP A 112 -35.24 -26.88 -24.01
N GLY A 113 -34.19 -27.66 -23.76
CA GLY A 113 -34.13 -29.13 -23.93
C GLY A 113 -34.58 -29.79 -25.25
N VAL A 114 -35.03 -29.05 -26.25
CA VAL A 114 -35.71 -29.55 -27.46
C VAL A 114 -35.02 -28.94 -28.66
N LEU A 115 -34.19 -29.75 -29.32
CA LEU A 115 -33.53 -29.37 -30.57
C LEU A 115 -34.58 -29.20 -31.67
N PRO A 116 -34.67 -28.05 -32.36
CA PRO A 116 -35.59 -27.92 -33.48
C PRO A 116 -35.12 -28.80 -34.65
N VAL A 117 -35.95 -29.75 -35.05
CA VAL A 117 -35.74 -30.59 -36.24
C VAL A 117 -35.73 -29.69 -37.47
N LYS A 118 -34.56 -29.57 -38.10
CA LYS A 118 -34.35 -28.78 -39.32
C LYS A 118 -35.14 -29.42 -40.48
N ARG A 119 -36.31 -28.90 -40.83
CA ARG A 119 -36.92 -29.19 -42.14
C ARG A 119 -36.15 -28.43 -43.21
N GLN A 120 -35.57 -29.16 -44.17
CA GLN A 120 -34.94 -28.63 -45.37
C GLN A 120 -36.02 -27.91 -46.20
N ARG A 121 -35.96 -26.58 -46.31
CA ARG A 121 -36.84 -25.81 -47.20
C ARG A 121 -36.28 -25.89 -48.61
N THR A 122 -36.88 -26.70 -49.47
CA THR A 122 -36.42 -27.01 -50.83
C THR A 122 -36.61 -25.87 -51.84
N GLN A 123 -37.40 -24.84 -51.51
CA GLN A 123 -37.71 -23.73 -52.42
C GLN A 123 -36.96 -22.42 -52.12
N TYR A 124 -36.12 -22.36 -51.08
CA TYR A 124 -35.42 -21.13 -50.71
C TYR A 124 -33.90 -21.35 -50.69
N ILE A 125 -33.20 -20.74 -51.65
CA ILE A 125 -31.73 -20.70 -51.64
C ILE A 125 -31.31 -19.79 -50.50
N THR A 126 -30.48 -20.30 -49.60
CA THR A 126 -30.03 -19.50 -48.46
C THR A 126 -29.13 -18.36 -48.94
N HIS A 127 -29.13 -17.21 -48.25
CA HIS A 127 -28.28 -16.07 -48.62
C HIS A 127 -26.79 -16.47 -48.72
N LYS A 128 -26.36 -17.46 -47.94
CA LYS A 128 -25.00 -18.04 -48.00
C LYS A 128 -24.73 -18.82 -49.28
N GLU A 129 -25.70 -19.56 -49.79
CA GLU A 129 -25.56 -20.27 -51.06
C GLU A 129 -25.63 -19.30 -52.23
N LEU A 130 -26.45 -18.25 -52.16
CA LEU A 130 -26.53 -17.21 -53.18
C LEU A 130 -25.19 -16.46 -53.29
N THR A 131 -24.57 -16.11 -52.16
CA THR A 131 -23.23 -15.49 -52.18
C THR A 131 -22.16 -16.45 -52.68
N ARG A 132 -22.24 -17.76 -52.36
CA ARG A 132 -21.34 -18.77 -52.93
C ARG A 132 -21.51 -18.90 -54.45
N LEU A 133 -22.75 -18.94 -54.95
CA LEU A 133 -23.08 -19.00 -56.38
C LEU A 133 -22.58 -17.77 -57.13
N LYS A 134 -22.70 -16.57 -56.54
CA LYS A 134 -22.11 -15.34 -57.10
C LYS A 134 -20.59 -15.45 -57.20
N LYS A 135 -19.90 -15.87 -56.13
CA LYS A 135 -18.44 -16.06 -56.15
C LYS A 135 -17.98 -17.08 -57.20
N VAL A 136 -18.72 -18.17 -57.34
CA VAL A 136 -18.48 -19.19 -58.37
C VAL A 136 -18.69 -18.64 -59.77
N ALA A 137 -19.70 -17.78 -59.98
CA ALA A 137 -19.92 -17.09 -61.26
C ALA A 137 -18.82 -16.07 -61.56
N ASP A 138 -18.28 -15.41 -60.54
CA ASP A 138 -17.14 -14.48 -60.63
C ASP A 138 -15.77 -15.22 -60.76
N GLY A 139 -15.76 -16.53 -61.05
CA GLY A 139 -14.56 -17.33 -61.29
C GLY A 139 -13.76 -17.71 -60.03
N HIS A 140 -14.27 -17.40 -58.83
CA HIS A 140 -13.66 -17.76 -57.56
C HIS A 140 -14.29 -19.05 -57.04
N HIS A 141 -13.68 -20.19 -57.41
CA HIS A 141 -14.09 -21.50 -56.93
C HIS A 141 -13.41 -21.83 -55.60
N ASP A 142 -14.03 -22.67 -54.76
CA ASP A 142 -13.37 -23.16 -53.53
C ASP A 142 -12.07 -23.96 -53.85
N SER A 143 -11.88 -24.37 -55.11
CA SER A 143 -10.70 -25.05 -55.64
C SER A 143 -9.67 -24.13 -56.31
N THR A 144 -9.98 -22.85 -56.56
CA THR A 144 -8.99 -21.90 -57.08
C THR A 144 -8.13 -21.42 -55.93
N VAL A 145 -6.97 -22.05 -55.77
CA VAL A 145 -5.91 -21.56 -54.88
C VAL A 145 -5.31 -20.33 -55.55
N ALA A 146 -5.72 -19.14 -55.11
CA ALA A 146 -4.97 -17.93 -55.42
C ALA A 146 -3.59 -18.09 -54.75
N VAL A 147 -2.55 -18.30 -55.56
CA VAL A 147 -1.17 -18.30 -55.08
C VAL A 147 -0.84 -16.85 -54.76
N VAL A 148 -1.15 -16.46 -53.52
CA VAL A 148 -0.66 -15.22 -52.94
C VAL A 148 0.74 -15.55 -52.46
N ASP A 149 1.75 -15.03 -53.16
CA ASP A 149 3.14 -15.11 -52.71
C ASP A 149 3.20 -14.45 -51.33
N ALA A 150 3.38 -15.27 -50.29
CA ALA A 150 3.38 -14.84 -48.91
C ALA A 150 4.71 -14.12 -48.61
N THR A 151 4.78 -12.83 -48.92
CA THR A 151 5.79 -11.92 -48.35
C THR A 151 5.42 -11.53 -46.91
N TYR A 152 4.92 -12.49 -46.12
CA TYR A 152 4.52 -12.29 -44.73
C TYR A 152 5.53 -12.99 -43.83
N ASP A 153 6.37 -12.19 -43.18
CA ASP A 153 7.31 -12.67 -42.18
C ASP A 153 6.54 -13.10 -40.92
N VAL A 154 6.59 -14.39 -40.62
CA VAL A 154 5.88 -15.02 -39.49
C VAL A 154 6.42 -14.53 -38.13
N TRP A 155 7.61 -13.92 -38.13
CA TRP A 155 8.27 -13.38 -36.94
C TRP A 155 8.22 -11.86 -36.83
N ALA A 156 7.73 -11.17 -37.86
CA ALA A 156 7.50 -9.73 -37.77
C ALA A 156 6.30 -9.47 -36.85
N GLU A 157 6.43 -8.50 -35.95
CA GLU A 157 5.32 -8.05 -35.13
C GLU A 157 4.16 -7.65 -36.06
N PRO A 158 2.92 -8.14 -35.82
CA PRO A 158 1.80 -7.76 -36.65
C PRO A 158 1.61 -6.26 -36.49
N MET A 159 1.89 -5.51 -37.57
CA MET A 159 1.49 -4.11 -37.62
C MET A 159 -0.01 -4.06 -37.33
N PRO A 160 -0.48 -3.12 -36.50
CA PRO A 160 -1.90 -3.01 -36.21
C PRO A 160 -2.62 -2.83 -37.55
N THR A 161 -3.32 -3.87 -38.00
CA THR A 161 -4.33 -3.75 -39.03
C THR A 161 -5.39 -2.84 -38.43
N GLU A 162 -5.30 -1.56 -38.77
CA GLU A 162 -6.44 -0.67 -38.69
C GLU A 162 -7.54 -1.37 -39.48
N GLU A 163 -8.54 -1.89 -38.78
CA GLU A 163 -9.78 -2.27 -39.42
C GLU A 163 -10.23 -1.01 -40.17
N GLU A 164 -10.09 -1.01 -41.50
CA GLU A 164 -10.65 0.01 -42.37
C GLU A 164 -12.18 -0.11 -42.23
N VAL A 165 -12.71 0.46 -41.16
CA VAL A 165 -14.13 0.80 -41.06
C VAL A 165 -14.35 1.69 -42.26
N GLU A 166 -15.06 1.18 -43.28
CA GLU A 166 -15.33 1.86 -44.54
C GLU A 166 -15.63 3.32 -44.25
N LYS A 167 -14.61 4.18 -44.43
CA LYS A 167 -14.72 5.60 -44.12
C LYS A 167 -15.64 6.14 -45.18
N PHE A 168 -16.90 6.32 -44.81
CA PHE A 168 -17.88 6.98 -45.65
C PHE A 168 -17.34 8.38 -45.97
N ASN A 169 -16.79 8.55 -47.18
CA ASN A 169 -16.15 9.80 -47.67
C ASN A 169 -17.07 11.03 -47.62
N PHE A 170 -18.36 10.86 -47.32
CA PHE A 170 -19.36 11.90 -47.19
C PHE A 170 -19.59 12.38 -45.75
N LEU A 171 -19.07 11.68 -44.74
CA LEU A 171 -19.09 12.14 -43.35
C LEU A 171 -17.80 12.90 -43.05
N PRO A 172 -17.86 14.17 -42.58
CA PRO A 172 -16.66 14.85 -42.14
C PRO A 172 -16.02 14.07 -40.99
N GLU A 173 -14.71 13.82 -41.08
CA GLU A 173 -13.98 13.09 -40.04
C GLU A 173 -14.19 13.77 -38.68
N ALA A 174 -14.64 12.99 -37.69
CA ALA A 174 -14.82 13.51 -36.35
C ALA A 174 -13.46 13.96 -35.81
N LYS A 175 -13.33 15.26 -35.50
CA LYS A 175 -12.10 15.80 -34.92
C LYS A 175 -11.81 15.06 -33.62
N PRO A 176 -10.59 14.50 -33.42
CA PRO A 176 -10.25 13.87 -32.16
C PRO A 176 -10.33 14.93 -31.06
N LEU A 177 -10.97 14.59 -29.94
CA LEU A 177 -11.04 15.48 -28.79
C LEU A 177 -9.62 15.71 -28.26
N LYS A 178 -9.15 16.96 -28.31
CA LYS A 178 -7.84 17.33 -27.76
C LYS A 178 -7.93 17.29 -26.22
N ALA A 179 -7.21 16.35 -25.61
CA ALA A 179 -7.10 16.29 -24.16
C ALA A 179 -6.46 17.59 -23.62
N PRO A 180 -6.91 18.09 -22.45
CA PRO A 180 -6.31 19.25 -21.82
C PRO A 180 -4.89 18.93 -21.33
N ASP A 181 -4.00 19.92 -21.35
CA ASP A 181 -2.60 19.76 -20.93
C ASP A 181 -2.47 19.40 -19.44
N THR A 182 -3.48 19.72 -18.62
CA THR A 182 -3.53 19.37 -17.20
C THR A 182 -3.52 17.86 -16.96
N LEU A 183 -4.04 17.06 -17.89
CA LEU A 183 -4.05 15.60 -17.78
C LEU A 183 -2.64 15.00 -17.98
N ARG A 184 -1.72 15.76 -18.58
CA ARG A 184 -0.31 15.36 -18.76
C ARG A 184 0.57 15.72 -17.57
N GLN A 185 0.08 16.56 -16.65
CA GLN A 185 0.84 16.95 -15.46
C GLN A 185 0.91 15.77 -14.48
N GLN A 186 2.10 15.53 -13.93
CA GLN A 186 2.31 14.49 -12.93
C GLN A 186 1.67 14.87 -11.58
N PRO A 187 1.22 13.89 -10.78
CA PRO A 187 0.71 14.15 -9.45
C PRO A 187 1.80 14.74 -8.55
N ILE A 188 1.38 15.52 -7.55
CA ILE A 188 2.29 16.14 -6.59
C ILE A 188 2.76 15.09 -5.58
N SER A 189 4.06 14.79 -5.56
CA SER A 189 4.63 13.92 -4.53
C SER A 189 4.61 14.56 -3.14
N LEU A 190 4.44 13.72 -2.13
CA LEU A 190 4.49 14.07 -0.72
C LEU A 190 5.88 13.89 -0.09
N ALA A 191 6.88 13.45 -0.86
CA ALA A 191 8.27 13.49 -0.39
C ALA A 191 8.71 14.94 -0.10
N ALA A 192 9.52 15.14 0.94
CA ALA A 192 10.05 16.45 1.31
C ALA A 192 10.85 17.08 0.16
N ASN A 193 11.59 16.25 -0.58
CA ASN A 193 12.41 16.65 -1.72
C ASN A 193 11.59 17.07 -2.94
N GLY A 194 10.29 16.74 -3.00
CA GLY A 194 9.42 17.01 -4.15
C GLY A 194 9.76 16.22 -5.41
N LYS A 195 10.70 15.28 -5.34
CA LYS A 195 11.04 14.34 -6.42
C LYS A 195 9.90 13.32 -6.60
N ALA A 196 9.76 12.78 -7.81
CA ALA A 196 8.83 11.69 -8.09
C ALA A 196 9.36 10.39 -7.49
N ILE A 197 8.50 9.66 -6.77
CA ILE A 197 8.86 8.37 -6.16
C ILE A 197 8.51 7.24 -7.14
N PRO A 198 9.39 6.23 -7.32
CA PRO A 198 9.11 5.08 -8.17
C PRO A 198 7.90 4.28 -7.67
N ALA A 199 7.17 3.63 -8.59
CA ALA A 199 5.99 2.81 -8.23
C ALA A 199 6.33 1.59 -7.36
N VAL A 200 7.57 1.12 -7.43
CA VAL A 200 8.12 0.11 -6.54
C VAL A 200 9.51 0.60 -6.13
N PRO A 201 9.75 0.91 -4.85
CA PRO A 201 11.08 1.28 -4.38
C PRO A 201 12.01 0.06 -4.47
N LYS A 202 13.28 0.30 -4.80
CA LYS A 202 14.29 -0.76 -4.82
C LYS A 202 14.77 -1.00 -3.37
N PRO A 203 14.74 -2.24 -2.87
CA PRO A 203 15.24 -2.52 -1.52
C PRO A 203 16.76 -2.35 -1.45
N LYS A 204 17.27 -1.92 -0.28
CA LYS A 204 18.70 -1.92 0.04
C LYS A 204 19.20 -3.34 0.35
N GLY A 205 20.52 -3.57 0.31
CA GLY A 205 21.15 -4.87 0.60
C GLY A 205 20.74 -5.46 1.95
N GLY A 206 20.58 -4.63 2.97
CA GLY A 206 20.14 -5.02 4.32
C GLY A 206 18.70 -5.58 4.41
N HIS A 207 17.90 -5.54 3.34
CA HIS A 207 16.56 -6.18 3.27
C HIS A 207 16.60 -7.58 2.67
N SER A 208 17.77 -8.06 2.24
CA SER A 208 17.91 -9.44 1.76
C SER A 208 17.74 -10.44 2.91
N TYR A 209 17.43 -11.69 2.57
CA TYR A 209 17.23 -12.74 3.57
C TYR A 209 18.53 -13.09 4.33
N ASN A 210 19.67 -12.95 3.65
CA ASN A 210 21.02 -13.16 4.17
C ASN A 210 21.87 -11.94 3.77
N PRO A 211 21.70 -10.82 4.49
CA PRO A 211 22.42 -9.58 4.21
C PRO A 211 23.89 -9.67 4.60
N ASP A 212 24.71 -8.80 4.01
CA ASP A 212 26.05 -8.58 4.53
C ASP A 212 25.95 -8.01 5.95
N PHE A 213 26.91 -8.37 6.81
CA PHE A 213 26.87 -8.03 8.22
C PHE A 213 26.85 -6.52 8.44
N THR A 214 27.62 -5.77 7.66
CA THR A 214 27.67 -4.30 7.73
C THR A 214 26.33 -3.66 7.38
N ASP A 215 25.76 -4.05 6.24
CA ASP A 215 24.47 -3.51 5.75
C ASP A 215 23.33 -3.81 6.72
N TYR A 216 23.36 -4.99 7.34
CA TYR A 216 22.39 -5.37 8.36
C TYR A 216 22.57 -4.58 9.65
N GLN A 217 23.81 -4.46 10.14
CA GLN A 217 24.12 -3.71 11.36
C GLN A 217 23.70 -2.25 11.21
N ASP A 218 24.03 -1.61 10.09
CA ASP A 218 23.68 -0.21 9.84
C ASP A 218 22.16 -0.02 9.85
N ARG A 219 21.42 -0.92 9.19
CA ARG A 219 19.95 -0.92 9.22
C ARG A 219 19.39 -1.12 10.62
N LEU A 220 19.95 -2.04 11.39
CA LEU A 220 19.52 -2.32 12.76
C LEU A 220 19.74 -1.09 13.64
N ILE A 221 20.89 -0.42 13.49
CA ILE A 221 21.20 0.83 14.20
C ILE A 221 20.19 1.92 13.81
N GLU A 222 20.00 2.19 12.52
CA GLU A 222 19.06 3.22 12.03
C GLU A 222 17.64 3.02 12.59
N GLU A 223 17.10 1.80 12.53
CA GLU A 223 15.76 1.52 13.04
C GLU A 223 15.70 1.53 14.58
N SER A 224 16.78 1.12 15.26
CA SER A 224 16.86 1.20 16.71
C SER A 224 16.87 2.64 17.21
N GLU A 225 17.61 3.54 16.54
CA GLU A 225 17.67 4.96 16.86
C GLU A 225 16.31 5.63 16.64
N LYS A 226 15.63 5.33 15.53
CA LYS A 226 14.25 5.80 15.27
C LYS A 226 13.29 5.37 16.37
N ALA A 227 13.37 4.12 16.81
CA ALA A 227 12.52 3.59 17.89
C ALA A 227 12.81 4.28 19.24
N VAL A 228 14.09 4.47 19.58
CA VAL A 228 14.51 5.18 20.79
C VAL A 228 14.06 6.64 20.77
N GLU A 229 14.18 7.33 19.63
CA GLU A 229 13.70 8.69 19.47
C GLU A 229 12.17 8.80 19.63
N ALA A 230 11.42 7.84 19.10
CA ALA A 230 9.97 7.82 19.23
C ALA A 230 9.54 7.67 20.69
N GLU A 231 10.18 6.78 21.45
CA GLU A 231 9.92 6.63 22.89
C GLU A 231 10.40 7.84 23.70
N ARG A 232 11.54 8.45 23.36
CA ARG A 232 11.99 9.70 23.99
C ARG A 232 10.97 10.82 23.78
N LYS A 233 10.50 11.04 22.54
CA LYS A 233 9.46 12.03 22.22
C LYS A 233 8.16 11.75 22.97
N ARG A 234 7.81 10.47 23.14
CA ARG A 234 6.64 10.06 23.93
C ARG A 234 6.80 10.43 25.42
N LEU A 235 7.94 10.14 26.02
CA LEU A 235 8.23 10.48 27.42
C LEU A 235 8.29 11.99 27.63
N GLU A 236 8.96 12.72 26.73
CA GLU A 236 9.02 14.18 26.75
C GLU A 236 7.62 14.80 26.67
N ALA A 237 6.73 14.29 25.80
CA ALA A 237 5.35 14.76 25.73
C ALA A 237 4.55 14.48 27.02
N ILE A 238 4.78 13.33 27.67
CA ILE A 238 4.14 13.00 28.97
C ILE A 238 4.64 13.95 30.06
N GLU A 239 5.95 14.21 30.13
CA GLU A 239 6.54 15.13 31.09
C GLU A 239 6.06 16.58 30.85
N GLU A 240 5.98 17.03 29.60
CA GLU A 240 5.45 18.35 29.24
C GLU A 240 3.99 18.52 29.67
N GLU A 241 3.14 17.50 29.47
CA GLU A 241 1.76 17.54 29.95
C GLU A 241 1.71 17.54 31.49
N ARG A 242 2.54 16.76 32.18
CA ARG A 242 2.63 16.79 33.65
C ARG A 242 3.00 18.19 34.15
N ILE A 243 4.03 18.80 33.57
CA ILE A 243 4.47 20.16 33.92
C ILE A 243 3.36 21.18 33.63
N ARG A 244 2.64 21.03 32.51
CA ARG A 244 1.52 21.91 32.15
C ARG A 244 0.34 21.75 33.11
N GLU A 245 0.06 20.55 33.58
CA GLU A 245 -0.96 20.29 34.61
C GLU A 245 -0.55 20.86 35.97
N GLU A 246 0.69 20.66 36.41
CA GLU A 246 1.23 21.26 37.63
C GLU A 246 1.19 22.80 37.58
N ALA A 247 1.55 23.40 36.45
CA ALA A 247 1.48 24.85 36.25
C ALA A 247 0.03 25.35 36.28
N ARG A 248 -0.91 24.64 35.66
CA ARG A 248 -2.34 24.94 35.74
C ARG A 248 -2.88 24.82 37.16
N ALA A 249 -2.49 23.78 37.90
CA ALA A 249 -2.88 23.58 39.29
C ALA A 249 -2.31 24.66 40.22
N LYS A 250 -1.04 25.05 40.05
CA LYS A 250 -0.41 26.15 40.79
C LYS A 250 -1.10 27.49 40.49
N SER A 251 -1.38 27.78 39.23
CA SER A 251 -2.09 29.00 38.84
C SER A 251 -3.54 29.02 39.34
N ALA A 252 -4.22 27.89 39.36
CA ALA A 252 -5.57 27.78 39.93
C ALA A 252 -5.53 27.99 41.45
N ALA A 253 -4.60 27.35 42.16
CA ALA A 253 -4.42 27.55 43.59
C ALA A 253 -4.03 29.00 43.95
N GLU A 254 -3.23 29.67 43.12
CA GLU A 254 -2.91 31.09 43.28
C GLU A 254 -4.13 31.98 43.04
N ALA A 255 -4.96 31.67 42.03
CA ALA A 255 -6.21 32.37 41.78
C ALA A 255 -7.20 32.18 42.93
N ASP A 256 -7.38 30.96 43.43
CA ASP A 256 -8.24 30.65 44.58
C ASP A 256 -7.72 31.34 45.85
N ALA A 257 -6.39 31.40 46.05
CA ALA A 257 -5.79 32.13 47.17
C ALA A 257 -5.95 33.64 47.04
N ALA A 258 -5.90 34.19 45.82
CA ALA A 258 -6.16 35.60 45.55
C ALA A 258 -7.64 35.95 45.74
N GLU A 259 -8.56 35.07 45.32
CA GLU A 259 -10.00 35.20 45.56
C GLU A 259 -10.32 35.10 47.05
N ALA A 260 -9.76 34.13 47.77
CA ALA A 260 -9.91 34.04 49.22
C ALA A 260 -9.31 35.27 49.94
N ARG A 261 -8.18 35.80 49.46
CA ARG A 261 -7.61 37.05 49.99
C ARG A 261 -8.50 38.25 49.67
N ALA A 262 -9.12 38.29 48.50
CA ALA A 262 -10.06 39.34 48.12
C ALA A 262 -11.36 39.25 48.94
N GLU A 263 -11.91 38.05 49.15
CA GLU A 263 -13.11 37.80 49.96
C GLU A 263 -12.87 38.14 51.44
N MET A 264 -11.69 37.84 51.97
CA MET A 264 -11.27 38.27 53.31
C MET A 264 -11.01 39.78 53.39
N SER A 265 -10.57 40.40 52.29
CA SER A 265 -10.39 41.86 52.18
C SER A 265 -11.72 42.59 52.03
N GLU A 266 -12.70 42.02 51.35
CA GLU A 266 -14.05 42.59 51.19
C GLU A 266 -14.83 42.62 52.52
N TRP A 267 -14.43 41.82 53.51
CA TRP A 267 -14.94 41.90 54.89
C TRP A 267 -14.12 42.82 55.81
N GLU A 268 -12.93 43.28 55.40
CA GLU A 268 -12.09 44.22 56.15
C GLU A 268 -12.13 45.67 55.59
N ASP A 269 -12.73 45.91 54.42
CA ASP A 269 -12.69 47.23 53.75
C ASP A 269 -13.73 48.26 54.25
N ASP A 270 -14.40 47.99 55.38
CA ASP A 270 -15.07 49.04 56.16
C ASP A 270 -14.19 49.59 57.30
N SER A 271 -12.93 49.16 57.45
CA SER A 271 -12.06 49.64 58.54
C SER A 271 -10.55 49.53 58.28
N ALA A 272 -9.99 50.14 57.23
CA ALA A 272 -8.55 50.46 57.21
C ALA A 272 -8.13 51.49 56.14
N TRP A 273 -8.31 52.78 56.45
CA TRP A 273 -7.36 53.80 55.99
C TRP A 273 -6.24 53.91 57.04
N GLU A 274 -5.35 52.91 57.07
CA GLU A 274 -4.23 52.83 58.00
C GLU A 274 -3.10 52.06 57.28
N GLY A 275 -2.02 52.71 56.87
CA GLY A 275 -0.84 52.86 57.73
C GLY A 275 0.42 52.60 56.89
N LEU A 276 0.85 53.59 56.11
CA LEU A 276 2.18 53.56 55.50
C LEU A 276 3.19 54.00 56.57
N GLU A 277 3.69 53.05 57.35
CA GLU A 277 4.89 53.25 58.16
C GLU A 277 6.11 53.35 57.24
N SER A 278 6.51 54.57 56.89
CA SER A 278 7.93 54.89 56.76
C SER A 278 8.31 55.74 57.96
N GLY A 279 9.19 55.20 58.81
CA GLY A 279 9.70 55.90 59.98
C GLY A 279 10.31 57.26 59.62
N GLY A 280 10.01 58.25 60.46
CA GLY A 280 10.66 59.56 60.45
C GLY A 280 9.72 60.73 60.24
N GLU A 281 9.15 61.19 61.35
CA GLU A 281 8.69 62.57 61.61
C GLU A 281 7.26 62.97 61.18
N GLU A 282 6.42 63.12 62.22
CA GLU A 282 5.29 64.04 62.39
C GLU A 282 4.44 64.38 61.16
N LEU A 283 3.35 63.62 61.01
CA LEU A 283 2.19 64.02 60.23
C LEU A 283 1.49 65.23 60.87
N THR A 284 1.92 66.42 60.48
CA THR A 284 1.07 67.62 60.53
C THR A 284 0.13 67.61 59.33
N THR A 285 -1.11 67.14 59.53
CA THR A 285 -2.17 67.23 58.53
C THR A 285 -2.74 68.66 58.47
N LYS A 286 -1.95 69.56 57.88
CA LYS A 286 -2.46 70.77 57.21
C LYS A 286 -1.77 70.85 55.85
N ALA A 287 -2.22 70.02 54.91
CA ALA A 287 -1.89 70.18 53.51
C ALA A 287 -2.40 71.55 53.04
N LYS A 288 -1.52 72.56 53.06
CA LYS A 288 -1.78 73.86 52.43
C LYS A 288 -2.10 73.58 50.96
N ARG A 289 -3.24 74.08 50.46
CA ARG A 289 -3.55 74.10 49.02
C ARG A 289 -2.30 74.54 48.27
N ALA A 290 -1.86 73.75 47.29
CA ALA A 290 -0.66 74.04 46.53
C ALA A 290 -0.73 75.47 45.97
N GLN A 291 0.21 76.32 46.40
CA GLN A 291 0.33 77.69 45.93
C GLN A 291 0.48 77.69 44.39
N ARG A 292 -0.15 78.66 43.72
CA ARG A 292 -0.04 78.79 42.25
C ARG A 292 1.44 78.93 41.88
N LYS A 293 1.95 77.98 41.08
CA LYS A 293 3.32 78.01 40.56
C LYS A 293 3.62 79.34 39.89
N THR A 294 4.73 79.96 40.26
CA THR A 294 5.20 81.23 39.66
C THR A 294 5.62 81.01 38.19
N GLN A 295 5.63 82.08 37.39
CA GLN A 295 6.02 82.03 35.97
C GLN A 295 7.42 81.40 35.78
N ALA A 296 8.36 81.72 36.67
CA ALA A 296 9.72 81.15 36.67
C ALA A 296 9.73 79.63 36.94
N GLN A 297 8.92 79.15 37.90
CA GLN A 297 8.78 77.73 38.18
C GLN A 297 8.13 76.97 37.01
N ARG A 298 7.17 77.58 36.31
CA ARG A 298 6.56 77.01 35.09
C ARG A 298 7.58 76.90 33.96
N ASN A 299 8.42 77.92 33.75
CA ASN A 299 9.47 77.90 32.73
C ASN A 299 10.56 76.86 33.05
N LYS A 300 10.93 76.70 34.32
CA LYS A 300 11.89 75.66 34.75
C LYS A 300 11.36 74.24 34.53
N ILE A 301 10.07 74.01 34.84
CA ILE A 301 9.39 72.73 34.56
C ILE A 301 9.27 72.49 33.04
N LYS A 302 8.98 73.54 32.25
CA LYS A 302 8.91 73.45 30.80
C LYS A 302 10.25 73.06 30.19
N ARG A 303 11.35 73.69 30.62
CA ARG A 303 12.72 73.33 30.19
C ARG A 303 13.07 71.88 30.54
N ARG A 304 12.82 71.45 31.79
CA ARG A 304 13.05 70.07 32.22
C ARG A 304 12.23 69.07 31.39
N LYS A 305 10.95 69.37 31.11
CA LYS A 305 10.08 68.51 30.29
C LYS A 305 10.54 68.45 28.83
N GLU A 306 11.08 69.54 28.29
CA GLU A 306 11.66 69.58 26.94
C GLU A 306 12.97 68.78 26.87
N GLU A 307 13.83 68.87 27.89
CA GLU A 307 15.05 68.06 28.04
C GLU A 307 14.72 66.57 28.17
N GLU A 308 13.75 66.20 29.01
CA GLU A 308 13.27 64.81 29.14
C GLU A 308 12.67 64.29 27.82
N ARG A 309 11.97 65.15 27.07
CA ARG A 309 11.46 64.79 25.74
C ARG A 309 12.57 64.57 24.72
N LYS A 310 13.59 65.43 24.70
CA LYS A 310 14.77 65.27 23.83
C LYS A 310 15.54 64.00 24.16
N ALA A 311 15.82 63.75 25.45
CA ALA A 311 16.48 62.53 25.91
C ALA A 311 15.70 61.26 25.52
N LYS A 312 14.37 61.26 25.67
CA LYS A 312 13.52 60.15 25.21
C LYS A 312 13.57 59.95 23.70
N HIS A 313 13.57 61.04 22.93
CA HIS A 313 13.67 60.99 21.48
C HIS A 313 15.03 60.44 21.02
N GLU A 314 16.13 60.92 21.61
CA GLU A 314 17.49 60.44 21.34
C GLU A 314 17.66 58.95 21.69
N ALA A 315 17.14 58.52 22.85
CA ALA A 315 17.13 57.12 23.23
C ALA A 315 16.32 56.24 22.24
N ALA A 316 15.17 56.74 21.76
CA ALA A 316 14.38 56.05 20.74
C ALA A 316 15.11 55.97 19.39
N MET A 317 15.79 57.04 18.98
CA MET A 317 16.61 57.05 17.75
C MET A 317 17.80 56.10 17.84
N LYS A 318 18.46 56.02 19.01
CA LYS A 318 19.56 55.07 19.25
C LYS A 318 19.07 53.62 19.18
N LYS A 319 17.89 53.32 19.74
CA LYS A 319 17.26 51.99 19.61
C LYS A 319 16.93 51.64 18.16
N LYS A 320 16.39 52.59 17.39
CA LYS A 320 16.12 52.40 15.96
C LYS A 320 17.40 52.14 15.17
N ALA A 321 18.48 52.87 15.44
CA ALA A 321 19.78 52.65 14.79
C ALA A 321 20.32 51.24 15.08
N ALA A 322 20.27 50.80 16.33
CA ALA A 322 20.68 49.44 16.71
C ALA A 322 19.82 48.35 16.01
N GLN A 323 18.51 48.57 15.87
CA GLN A 323 17.64 47.68 15.11
C GLN A 323 18.00 47.62 13.63
N VAL A 324 18.37 48.75 13.01
CA VAL A 324 18.83 48.78 11.61
C VAL A 324 20.13 48.01 11.44
N GLU A 325 21.06 48.10 12.40
CA GLU A 325 22.29 47.29 12.39
C GLU A 325 22.00 45.79 12.53
N GLN A 326 21.08 45.41 13.42
CA GLN A 326 20.63 44.02 13.54
C GLN A 326 19.95 43.50 12.27
N ILE A 327 19.14 44.32 11.60
CA ILE A 327 18.51 43.96 10.32
C ILE A 327 19.58 43.70 9.24
N LYS A 328 20.65 44.52 9.20
CA LYS A 328 21.77 44.29 8.26
C LYS A 328 22.50 42.99 8.55
N GLN A 329 22.74 42.67 9.83
CA GLN A 329 23.35 41.40 10.23
C GLN A 329 22.49 40.19 9.83
N LEU A 330 21.18 40.26 10.10
CA LEU A 330 20.23 39.22 9.71
C LEU A 330 20.14 39.06 8.18
N ALA A 331 20.18 40.16 7.43
CA ALA A 331 20.17 40.09 5.96
C ALA A 331 21.41 39.37 5.42
N ALA A 332 22.60 39.65 5.96
CA ALA A 332 23.83 38.95 5.59
C ALA A 332 23.77 37.46 5.94
N GLU A 333 23.26 37.11 7.14
CA GLU A 333 23.11 35.71 7.55
C GLU A 333 22.12 34.94 6.66
N VAL A 334 21.04 35.58 6.22
CA VAL A 334 20.08 35.00 5.29
C VAL A 334 20.70 34.77 3.92
N GLU A 335 21.48 35.73 3.39
CA GLU A 335 22.19 35.58 2.12
C GLU A 335 23.20 34.42 2.17
N GLU A 336 23.94 34.28 3.28
CA GLU A 336 24.89 33.18 3.48
C GLU A 336 24.16 31.82 3.52
N LYS A 337 23.05 31.73 4.29
CA LYS A 337 22.20 30.52 4.34
C LYS A 337 21.58 30.17 3.00
N GLU A 338 21.22 31.17 2.19
CA GLU A 338 20.69 30.93 0.84
C GLU A 338 21.78 30.45 -0.12
N ARG A 339 23.01 30.99 -0.04
CA ARG A 339 24.16 30.49 -0.81
C ARG A 339 24.54 29.06 -0.44
N GLN A 340 24.59 28.73 0.86
CA GLN A 340 24.84 27.37 1.34
C GLN A 340 23.77 26.39 0.82
N ARG A 341 22.48 26.74 0.95
CA ARG A 341 21.39 25.92 0.38
C ARG A 341 21.47 25.79 -1.13
N ALA A 342 21.93 26.82 -1.85
CA ALA A 342 22.09 26.74 -3.29
C ALA A 342 23.21 25.75 -3.67
N LEU A 343 24.33 25.76 -2.95
CA LEU A 343 25.45 24.82 -3.13
C LEU A 343 25.03 23.38 -2.77
N GLU A 344 24.41 23.17 -1.62
CA GLU A 344 23.85 21.87 -1.22
C GLU A 344 22.86 21.34 -2.26
N LYS A 345 21.99 22.22 -2.80
CA LYS A 345 21.04 21.84 -3.85
C LYS A 345 21.73 21.42 -5.14
N THR A 346 22.86 22.04 -5.51
CA THR A 346 23.64 21.62 -6.69
C THR A 346 24.33 20.29 -6.47
N GLU A 347 24.92 20.07 -5.30
CA GLU A 347 25.58 18.80 -4.94
C GLU A 347 24.56 17.63 -4.85
N MET A 348 23.39 17.89 -4.26
CA MET A 348 22.27 16.93 -4.20
C MET A 348 21.59 16.67 -5.56
N SER A 349 21.92 17.45 -6.61
CA SER A 349 21.45 17.21 -7.97
C SER A 349 22.38 16.30 -8.78
N ASP A 350 23.67 16.21 -8.41
CA ASP A 350 24.69 15.40 -9.09
C ASP A 350 24.82 13.99 -8.50
N GLY A 351 24.29 13.76 -7.29
CA GLY A 351 24.13 12.44 -6.67
C GLY A 351 22.92 11.66 -7.23
N SER A 352 23.04 11.14 -8.45
CA SER A 352 21.99 10.41 -9.17
C SER A 352 21.69 8.99 -8.65
N GLU A 353 21.69 8.78 -7.34
CA GLU A 353 21.30 7.50 -6.70
C GLU A 353 20.32 7.69 -5.52
N ASP A 354 19.97 8.93 -5.17
CA ASP A 354 18.94 9.22 -4.17
C ASP A 354 17.55 9.21 -4.83
N ASP A 355 17.12 8.01 -5.23
CA ASP A 355 15.74 7.71 -5.62
C ASP A 355 14.82 8.00 -4.43
N GLY A 356 14.39 9.26 -4.30
CA GLY A 356 13.32 9.76 -3.43
C GLY A 356 13.10 8.93 -2.17
N ASN A 357 14.04 8.99 -1.23
CA ASN A 357 13.93 8.29 0.04
C ASN A 357 12.60 8.63 0.74
N ASP A 358 11.79 7.60 1.00
CA ASP A 358 10.44 7.67 1.59
C ASP A 358 10.39 8.18 3.05
N PHE A 359 11.55 8.52 3.63
CA PHE A 359 11.69 8.80 5.06
C PHE A 359 11.17 10.18 5.44
N GLU A 360 11.35 11.18 4.58
CA GLU A 360 10.96 12.55 4.90
C GLU A 360 9.72 12.97 4.11
N ILE A 361 8.60 13.07 4.82
CA ILE A 361 7.34 13.53 4.26
C ILE A 361 7.29 15.06 4.33
N ARG A 362 6.86 15.68 3.24
CA ARG A 362 6.60 17.13 3.17
C ARG A 362 5.65 17.56 4.28
N ARG A 363 5.98 18.67 4.95
CA ARG A 363 5.14 19.27 6.00
C ARG A 363 3.69 19.56 5.55
N ARG A 364 3.49 19.91 4.27
CA ARG A 364 2.17 20.18 3.71
C ARG A 364 1.53 18.88 3.21
N GLN A 365 0.49 18.47 3.92
CA GLN A 365 -0.27 17.24 3.64
C GLN A 365 -1.25 17.44 2.49
N LEU A 366 -1.54 16.36 1.77
CA LEU A 366 -2.66 16.28 0.83
C LEU A 366 -3.89 15.76 1.60
N GLY A 367 -4.90 16.62 1.76
CA GLY A 367 -6.13 16.29 2.48
C GLY A 367 -6.05 16.55 4.00
N LYS A 368 -7.01 15.99 4.73
CA LYS A 368 -7.19 16.21 6.18
C LYS A 368 -6.41 15.23 7.05
N TYR A 369 -6.17 14.01 6.57
CA TYR A 369 -5.61 12.93 7.37
C TYR A 369 -4.10 12.81 7.16
N LYS A 370 -3.37 12.46 8.21
CA LYS A 370 -1.94 12.16 8.11
C LYS A 370 -1.72 10.89 7.28
N LEU A 371 -0.58 10.80 6.63
CA LEU A 371 -0.16 9.56 5.97
C LEU A 371 0.05 8.47 7.03
N PRO A 372 -0.36 7.22 6.79
CA PRO A 372 -0.01 6.11 7.67
C PRO A 372 1.51 5.90 7.64
N GLU A 373 2.12 5.67 8.80
CA GLU A 373 3.54 5.29 8.90
C GLU A 373 3.79 3.93 8.23
N LYS A 374 5.03 3.68 7.81
CA LYS A 374 5.40 2.38 7.23
C LYS A 374 5.46 1.34 8.37
N ASP A 375 4.96 0.13 8.11
CA ASP A 375 5.12 -0.97 9.06
C ASP A 375 6.63 -1.29 9.22
N LEU A 376 7.08 -1.59 10.44
CA LEU A 376 8.48 -1.96 10.70
C LEU A 376 8.73 -3.41 10.25
N GLU A 377 9.64 -3.58 9.29
CA GLU A 377 10.01 -4.87 8.69
C GLU A 377 11.50 -5.13 8.95
N LEU A 378 11.84 -5.68 10.12
CA LEU A 378 13.21 -5.92 10.57
C LEU A 378 13.30 -7.25 11.32
N VAL A 379 13.96 -8.22 10.69
CA VAL A 379 14.39 -9.48 11.31
C VAL A 379 15.46 -9.17 12.37
N LEU A 380 15.30 -9.70 13.59
CA LEU A 380 16.29 -9.57 14.65
C LEU A 380 17.48 -10.53 14.46
N PRO A 381 18.65 -10.30 15.11
CA PRO A 381 19.82 -11.15 14.92
C PRO A 381 19.57 -12.62 15.27
N ASP A 382 18.76 -12.87 16.31
CA ASP A 382 18.38 -14.22 16.76
C ASP A 382 17.43 -14.93 15.78
N GLU A 383 16.72 -14.16 14.97
CA GLU A 383 15.71 -14.65 14.02
C GLU A 383 16.26 -14.77 12.60
N LEU A 384 17.45 -14.21 12.31
CA LEU A 384 18.10 -14.29 11.02
C LEU A 384 18.49 -15.74 10.70
N GLN A 385 17.92 -16.31 9.64
CA GLN A 385 18.12 -17.71 9.25
C GLN A 385 18.90 -17.83 7.94
N ASP A 386 19.80 -18.81 7.88
CA ASP A 386 20.64 -19.05 6.68
C ASP A 386 19.89 -19.69 5.50
N SER A 387 18.67 -20.19 5.71
CA SER A 387 17.93 -20.95 4.68
C SER A 387 16.57 -20.36 4.30
N LEU A 388 16.33 -20.26 2.99
CA LEU A 388 15.06 -19.78 2.40
C LEU A 388 13.83 -20.61 2.79
N ARG A 389 14.03 -21.86 3.24
CA ARG A 389 12.93 -22.73 3.69
C ARG A 389 12.38 -22.32 5.05
N LEU A 390 13.23 -21.71 5.88
CA LEU A 390 12.87 -21.24 7.22
C LEU A 390 12.49 -19.76 7.23
N LEU A 391 12.70 -19.06 6.11
CA LEU A 391 12.36 -17.65 5.94
C LEU A 391 10.85 -17.45 6.16
N LYS A 392 10.53 -16.64 7.18
CA LYS A 392 9.18 -16.13 7.37
C LYS A 392 9.07 -14.82 6.60
N PRO A 393 8.16 -14.71 5.61
CA PRO A 393 7.96 -13.45 4.93
C PRO A 393 7.39 -12.43 5.92
N GLU A 394 7.99 -11.25 5.95
CA GLU A 394 7.55 -10.12 6.77
C GLU A 394 6.81 -9.10 5.92
N GLY A 395 5.99 -8.28 6.58
CA GLY A 395 5.35 -7.13 5.93
C GLY A 395 4.08 -7.44 5.14
N SER A 396 3.45 -6.38 4.65
CA SER A 396 2.25 -6.46 3.81
C SER A 396 2.43 -5.61 2.56
N LEU A 397 2.69 -6.28 1.43
CA LEU A 397 2.86 -5.63 0.12
C LEU A 397 1.67 -4.76 -0.29
N LEU A 398 0.46 -5.09 0.17
CA LEU A 398 -0.73 -4.28 -0.08
C LEU A 398 -0.67 -2.95 0.65
N LYS A 399 -0.23 -2.94 1.91
CA LYS A 399 -0.05 -1.72 2.70
C LYS A 399 1.07 -0.87 2.13
N ASP A 400 2.18 -1.48 1.71
CA ASP A 400 3.30 -0.75 1.09
C ASP A 400 2.90 -0.10 -0.21
N ARG A 401 2.23 -0.83 -1.11
CA ARG A 401 1.75 -0.27 -2.37
C ARG A 401 0.72 0.82 -2.14
N TYR A 402 -0.18 0.63 -1.19
CA TYR A 402 -1.15 1.64 -0.81
C TYR A 402 -0.46 2.90 -0.30
N ARG A 403 0.50 2.76 0.63
CA ARG A 403 1.31 3.88 1.13
C ARG A 403 2.07 4.55 -0.01
N ASN A 404 2.71 3.82 -0.92
CA ASN A 404 3.43 4.41 -2.04
C ASN A 404 2.50 5.24 -2.95
N MET A 405 1.29 4.75 -3.25
CA MET A 405 0.30 5.54 -4.00
C MET A 405 -0.12 6.83 -3.28
N LEU A 406 -0.18 6.80 -1.94
CA LEU A 406 -0.40 8.00 -1.13
C LEU A 406 0.77 8.97 -1.21
N ILE A 407 2.02 8.49 -1.06
CA ILE A 407 3.21 9.36 -1.12
C ILE A 407 3.40 9.93 -2.54
N GLN A 408 3.06 9.17 -3.59
CA GLN A 408 3.03 9.68 -4.98
C GLN A 408 1.93 10.72 -5.23
N GLY A 409 1.01 10.95 -4.28
CA GLY A 409 -0.10 11.88 -4.43
C GLY A 409 -1.15 11.45 -5.45
N LYS A 410 -1.17 10.16 -5.83
CA LYS A 410 -2.20 9.59 -6.72
C LYS A 410 -3.52 9.34 -5.98
N ILE A 411 -3.42 9.01 -4.70
CA ILE A 411 -4.54 8.75 -3.80
C ILE A 411 -4.36 9.64 -2.57
N GLU A 412 -5.45 10.13 -2.00
CA GLU A 412 -5.43 10.84 -0.73
C GLU A 412 -5.67 9.91 0.46
N SER A 413 -5.11 10.24 1.62
CA SER A 413 -5.33 9.48 2.86
C SER A 413 -6.78 9.67 3.32
N ARG A 414 -7.51 8.56 3.44
CA ARG A 414 -8.88 8.55 3.95
C ARG A 414 -9.03 7.57 5.10
N ARG A 415 -9.91 7.89 6.05
CA ARG A 415 -10.34 6.95 7.08
C ARG A 415 -11.50 6.11 6.55
N HIS A 416 -11.49 4.82 6.84
CA HIS A 416 -12.66 3.97 6.62
C HIS A 416 -13.84 4.51 7.46
N ILE A 417 -14.97 4.76 6.80
CA ILE A 417 -16.23 5.16 7.46
C ILE A 417 -17.10 3.91 7.46
N PRO A 418 -17.17 3.16 8.59
CA PRO A 418 -17.86 1.87 8.61
C PRO A 418 -19.37 2.03 8.43
N PHE A 419 -19.95 3.11 8.95
CA PHE A 419 -21.38 3.40 8.86
C PHE A 419 -21.59 4.88 8.58
N HIS A 420 -22.58 5.17 7.73
CA HIS A 420 -23.08 6.53 7.59
C HIS A 420 -23.92 6.90 8.82
N LYS A 421 -23.96 8.18 9.18
CA LYS A 421 -24.81 8.64 10.28
C LYS A 421 -26.26 8.62 9.82
N GLU A 422 -27.00 7.58 10.21
CA GLU A 422 -28.43 7.53 9.98
C GLU A 422 -29.18 8.49 10.90
N ALA A 423 -30.30 9.03 10.41
CA ALA A 423 -31.20 9.81 11.25
C ALA A 423 -31.78 8.90 12.34
N LYS A 424 -31.92 9.41 13.57
CA LYS A 424 -32.61 8.67 14.63
C LYS A 424 -34.09 8.56 14.27
N THR A 425 -34.50 7.43 13.73
CA THR A 425 -35.90 7.12 13.44
C THR A 425 -36.49 6.26 14.56
N THR A 426 -37.63 6.65 15.09
CA THR A 426 -38.41 5.81 16.01
C THR A 426 -39.17 4.77 15.21
N ILE A 427 -38.90 3.50 15.46
CA ILE A 427 -39.66 2.40 14.87
C ILE A 427 -40.91 2.22 15.72
N THR A 428 -42.07 2.60 15.18
CA THR A 428 -43.36 2.38 15.81
C THR A 428 -44.07 1.22 15.14
N GLU A 429 -44.75 0.40 15.94
CA GLU A 429 -45.67 -0.60 15.40
C GLU A 429 -46.84 0.10 14.70
N LYS A 430 -47.27 -0.44 13.56
CA LYS A 430 -48.46 0.05 12.86
C LYS A 430 -49.68 -0.18 13.74
N TRP A 431 -50.60 0.79 13.78
CA TRP A 431 -51.81 0.72 14.63
C TRP A 431 -52.65 -0.53 14.40
N SER A 432 -52.69 -1.05 13.16
CA SER A 432 -53.37 -2.31 12.83
C SER A 432 -52.90 -3.52 13.64
N TYR A 433 -51.63 -3.55 14.07
CA TYR A 433 -51.09 -4.61 14.92
C TYR A 433 -51.17 -4.26 16.41
N LYS A 434 -51.29 -2.97 16.72
CA LYS A 434 -51.42 -2.47 18.09
C LYS A 434 -52.83 -2.67 18.65
N ASP A 435 -53.83 -2.50 17.78
CA ASP A 435 -55.25 -2.60 18.11
C ASP A 435 -55.83 -3.98 17.72
N PHE A 436 -54.99 -4.99 17.49
CA PHE A 436 -55.44 -6.32 17.13
C PHE A 436 -56.04 -7.04 18.35
N SER A 437 -57.37 -7.05 18.45
CA SER A 437 -58.13 -7.90 19.36
C SER A 437 -58.81 -9.02 18.58
N MET A 438 -58.79 -10.24 19.14
CA MET A 438 -59.57 -11.37 18.66
C MET A 438 -60.91 -11.37 19.39
N ASP A 439 -61.95 -10.84 18.75
CA ASP A 439 -63.36 -11.03 19.15
C ASP A 439 -64.01 -12.15 18.35
#